data_AF-A0A961EXU7-F1
#
_entry.id   AF-A0A961EXU7-F1
#
_cell.length_a   1.000
_cell.length_b   1.000
_cell.length_c   1.000
_cell.angle_alpha   90.00
_cell.angle_beta   90.00
_cell.angle_gamma   90.00
#
_symmetry.space_group_name_H-M   'P 1'
#
loop_
_entity.id
_entity.type
_entity.pdbx_description
1 polymer ?
#
loop_
_entity_poly.entity_id
_entity_poly.type
_entity_poly.pdbx_seq_one_letter_code
_entity_poly.pdbx_strand_id
1 'polypeptide(L)'
;MQNSLFESHIDVDALLTEISDAQLTFLKFLAPNDIGLTGSHQDGIYLPTDCWELFLDAPGPKGENKSEEVYLDWGDGRSDAYFKWYGKSKSEYRLTRVRSYFAQYEERYVGALFVLMSDGPTADMRRTCRARVVEDEDDIIAVLNFLGITPNETNRLLRFDLDERLRPDCEAFLKESGREFPDTDRISKRAQQIHRQLYGNTEQGISKGVVEQPDRAILDLMSIEYSLFRFMERELYRTLLEKPFRDVENFLRMALEINNRRKSRAGRSLENHLAYILQSAGLEFSNTATTEDRKKPDFLFPGMEAYHNPKFPAERLIMLGAKTTCKDRWRQIMSEADRVKQKYIFTLQQGISGAQLNEMRSADVQPVLPEAYHRFIKPEDRRHLWTLAGFIEFALRTNGRRSDLFTTVAE
;
A
#
# COMPACT_ATOMS: atom_id res chain seq x y z
N MET A 1 -2.69 32.82 23.44
CA MET A 1 -1.54 32.88 22.53
C MET A 1 -1.46 31.53 21.84
N GLN A 2 -1.58 31.53 20.52
CA GLN A 2 -1.58 30.34 19.66
C GLN A 2 -0.23 29.62 19.77
N ASN A 3 -0.24 28.36 20.21
CA ASN A 3 0.87 27.44 19.98
C ASN A 3 0.76 26.94 18.53
N SER A 4 1.24 27.76 17.59
CA SER A 4 1.77 27.27 16.33
C SER A 4 3.17 26.72 16.63
N LEU A 5 3.23 25.45 17.03
CA LEU A 5 4.48 24.75 17.33
C LEU A 5 4.67 23.69 16.24
N PHE A 6 5.44 24.07 15.22
CA PHE A 6 6.13 23.21 14.25
C PHE A 6 5.29 22.05 13.69
N GLU A 7 4.42 22.34 12.73
CA GLU A 7 4.21 21.38 11.66
C GLU A 7 5.52 21.32 10.88
N SER A 8 6.34 20.29 11.13
CA SER A 8 7.46 19.95 10.25
C SER A 8 6.88 19.45 8.93
N HIS A 9 6.43 20.38 8.09
CA HIS A 9 6.10 20.07 6.71
C HIS A 9 7.39 19.73 6.01
N ILE A 10 7.51 18.47 5.58
CA ILE A 10 8.57 18.08 4.67
C ILE A 10 8.34 18.84 3.37
N ASP A 11 9.36 19.51 2.85
CA ASP A 11 9.33 19.97 1.47
C ASP A 11 9.39 18.73 0.57
N VAL A 12 8.23 18.35 0.02
CA VAL A 12 8.09 17.14 -0.78
C VAL A 12 8.96 17.20 -2.03
N ASP A 13 9.12 18.36 -2.67
CA ASP A 13 9.94 18.50 -3.88
C ASP A 13 11.43 18.30 -3.57
N ALA A 14 11.89 18.83 -2.43
CA ALA A 14 13.23 18.57 -1.92
C ALA A 14 13.44 17.07 -1.61
N LEU A 15 12.45 16.42 -0.98
CA LEU A 15 12.49 14.97 -0.74
C LEU A 15 12.57 14.15 -2.04
N LEU A 16 11.80 14.50 -3.08
CA LEU A 16 11.85 13.80 -4.36
C LEU A 16 13.23 13.92 -5.02
N THR A 17 13.88 15.07 -4.86
CA THR A 17 15.27 15.28 -5.32
C THR A 17 16.25 14.41 -4.52
N GLU A 18 16.14 14.40 -3.19
CA GLU A 18 16.97 13.55 -2.35
C GLU A 18 16.86 12.06 -2.70
N ILE A 19 15.64 11.57 -2.94
CA ILE A 19 15.35 10.20 -3.38
C ILE A 19 15.98 9.91 -4.74
N SER A 20 15.95 10.88 -5.66
CA SER A 20 16.52 10.74 -7.01
C SER A 20 18.05 10.66 -6.99
N ASP A 21 18.68 11.38 -6.05
CA ASP A 21 20.13 11.42 -5.90
C ASP A 21 20.68 10.21 -5.11
N ALA A 22 19.83 9.55 -4.31
CA ALA A 22 20.22 8.40 -3.50
C ALA A 22 20.44 7.14 -4.35
N GLN A 23 21.52 6.41 -4.08
CA GLN A 23 21.77 5.13 -4.75
C GLN A 23 20.80 4.04 -4.30
N LEU A 24 20.52 4.01 -3.00
CA LEU A 24 19.65 3.02 -2.35
C LEU A 24 18.57 3.76 -1.57
N THR A 25 17.31 3.41 -1.84
CA THR A 25 16.16 3.96 -1.12
C THR A 25 15.30 2.83 -0.57
N PHE A 26 14.98 2.87 0.72
CA PHE A 26 14.04 1.98 1.37
C PHE A 26 12.82 2.76 1.84
N LEU A 27 11.62 2.22 1.57
CA LEU A 27 10.37 2.83 1.99
C LEU A 27 9.55 1.88 2.84
N LYS A 28 8.95 2.40 3.91
CA LYS A 28 8.11 1.63 4.81
C LYS A 28 7.07 2.50 5.48
N PHE A 29 5.84 2.02 5.54
CA PHE A 29 4.87 2.57 6.49
C PHE A 29 5.22 2.09 7.91
N LEU A 30 5.33 3.05 8.83
CA LEU A 30 5.69 2.79 10.22
C LEU A 30 4.53 2.09 10.94
N ALA A 31 4.77 0.88 11.42
CA ALA A 31 3.84 0.17 12.30
C ALA A 31 4.11 0.56 13.77
N PRO A 32 3.15 0.36 14.68
CA PRO A 32 3.35 0.64 16.11
C PRO A 32 4.59 -0.04 16.70
N ASN A 33 4.93 -1.25 16.26
CA ASN A 33 6.15 -1.95 16.70
C ASN A 33 7.45 -1.24 16.29
N ASP A 34 7.47 -0.61 15.11
CA ASP A 34 8.68 0.01 14.55
C ASP A 34 9.17 1.19 15.38
N ILE A 35 8.24 1.84 16.09
CA ILE A 35 8.46 3.02 16.93
C ILE A 35 8.25 2.74 18.43
N GLY A 36 8.16 1.47 18.82
CA GLY A 36 8.18 1.05 20.24
C GLY A 36 6.83 1.11 20.98
N LEU A 37 5.70 1.23 20.28
CA LEU A 37 4.38 1.44 20.89
C LEU A 37 3.67 0.19 21.42
N THR A 38 4.17 -1.02 21.16
CA THR A 38 3.51 -2.27 21.58
C THR A 38 4.13 -2.94 22.80
N GLY A 39 5.07 -2.27 23.46
CA GLY A 39 5.74 -2.80 24.65
C GLY A 39 6.59 -4.06 24.40
N SER A 40 6.75 -4.48 23.14
CA SER A 40 7.55 -5.65 22.79
C SER A 40 9.05 -5.38 22.95
N HIS A 41 9.82 -6.40 23.34
CA HIS A 41 11.29 -6.31 23.41
C HIS A 41 11.96 -6.06 22.04
N GLN A 42 11.22 -6.21 20.94
CA GLN A 42 11.72 -5.99 19.60
C GLN A 42 11.55 -4.53 19.19
N ASP A 43 12.47 -3.69 19.66
CA ASP A 43 12.49 -2.26 19.36
C ASP A 43 13.26 -1.97 18.06
N GLY A 44 12.77 -1.03 17.26
CA GLY A 44 13.36 -0.56 16.01
C GLY A 44 12.66 -1.02 14.73
N ILE A 45 12.84 -0.23 13.67
CA ILE A 45 12.20 -0.35 12.37
C ILE A 45 12.66 -1.64 11.69
N TYR A 46 11.71 -2.50 11.32
CA TYR A 46 11.99 -3.73 10.58
C TYR A 46 12.50 -3.45 9.16
N LEU A 47 13.56 -4.17 8.77
CA LEU A 47 14.13 -4.17 7.43
C LEU A 47 14.16 -5.62 6.91
N PRO A 48 13.56 -5.91 5.74
CA PRO A 48 13.62 -7.25 5.17
C PRO A 48 15.04 -7.69 4.79
N THR A 49 15.23 -9.00 4.62
CA THR A 49 16.54 -9.64 4.41
C THR A 49 17.28 -9.16 3.17
N ASP A 50 16.54 -8.61 2.22
CA ASP A 50 17.02 -8.14 0.93
C ASP A 50 17.56 -6.70 1.01
N CYS A 51 17.39 -6.01 2.15
CA CYS A 51 17.87 -4.66 2.41
C CYS A 51 19.30 -4.60 2.98
N TRP A 52 20.05 -5.71 2.89
CA TRP A 52 21.41 -5.81 3.42
C TRP A 52 22.36 -4.79 2.79
N GLU A 53 22.19 -4.45 1.51
CA GLU A 53 23.01 -3.49 0.76
C GLU A 53 23.01 -2.07 1.36
N LEU A 54 21.99 -1.73 2.15
CA LEU A 54 21.92 -0.46 2.87
C LEU A 54 23.10 -0.30 3.84
N PHE A 55 23.66 -1.40 4.37
CA PHE A 55 24.64 -1.35 5.46
C PHE A 55 25.69 -2.48 5.52
N LEU A 56 25.54 -3.59 4.78
CA LEU A 56 26.51 -4.68 4.66
C LEU A 56 27.01 -4.82 3.22
N ASP A 57 28.20 -5.40 3.07
CA ASP A 57 28.77 -5.75 1.76
C ASP A 57 28.31 -7.14 1.27
N ALA A 58 27.65 -7.91 2.14
CA ALA A 58 27.05 -9.20 1.81
C ALA A 58 25.83 -9.49 2.72
N PRO A 59 24.93 -10.40 2.32
CA PRO A 59 23.85 -10.86 3.18
C PRO A 59 24.34 -11.37 4.54
N GLY A 60 23.52 -11.13 5.56
CA GLY A 60 23.80 -11.44 6.95
C GLY A 60 23.96 -12.95 7.17
N PRO A 61 25.02 -13.40 7.86
CA PRO A 61 25.28 -14.81 8.04
C PRO A 61 24.29 -15.45 9.02
N LYS A 62 23.81 -16.65 8.70
CA LYS A 62 22.95 -17.42 9.62
C LYS A 62 23.76 -17.84 10.86
N GLY A 63 23.14 -17.78 12.04
CA GLY A 63 23.76 -18.22 13.30
C GLY A 63 24.56 -17.14 14.03
N GLU A 64 24.71 -15.95 13.46
CA GLU A 64 25.44 -14.83 14.07
C GLU A 64 24.60 -13.56 14.08
N ASN A 65 24.83 -12.70 15.07
CA ASN A 65 24.29 -11.35 15.09
C ASN A 65 25.38 -10.39 14.63
N LYS A 66 25.02 -9.40 13.83
CA LYS A 66 25.91 -8.30 13.43
C LYS A 66 25.27 -6.96 13.78
N SER A 67 26.08 -5.95 14.06
CA SER A 67 25.60 -4.61 14.29
C SER A 67 26.59 -3.58 13.77
N GLU A 68 26.10 -2.60 13.03
CA GLU A 68 26.87 -1.48 12.53
C GLU A 68 26.28 -0.18 13.05
N GLU A 69 27.13 0.71 13.58
CA GLU A 69 26.73 2.06 14.03
C GLU A 69 26.58 2.97 12.81
N VAL A 70 25.49 3.72 12.76
CA VAL A 70 25.18 4.66 11.67
C VAL A 70 24.60 5.96 12.18
N TYR A 71 24.79 7.02 11.40
CA TYR A 71 24.25 8.34 11.67
C TYR A 71 23.04 8.56 10.79
N LEU A 72 21.91 8.88 11.40
CA LEU A 72 20.71 9.27 10.66
C LEU A 72 20.64 10.79 10.63
N ASP A 73 20.55 11.33 9.42
CA ASP A 73 20.18 12.71 9.17
C ASP A 73 18.68 12.79 8.88
N TRP A 74 17.92 13.32 9.82
CA TRP A 74 16.46 13.44 9.74
C TRP A 74 16.00 14.67 8.95
N GLY A 75 16.92 15.57 8.60
CA GLY A 75 16.64 16.86 7.95
C GLY A 75 16.40 17.98 8.96
N ASP A 76 15.77 17.68 10.10
CA ASP A 76 15.57 18.59 11.24
C ASP A 76 16.49 18.28 12.44
N GLY A 77 17.30 17.23 12.33
CA GLY A 77 18.17 16.77 13.41
C GLY A 77 18.98 15.55 13.02
N ARG A 78 19.82 15.08 13.95
CA ARG A 78 20.64 13.87 13.78
C ARG A 78 20.55 12.95 14.97
N SER A 79 20.65 11.65 14.73
CA SER A 79 20.73 10.65 15.80
C SER A 79 21.68 9.51 15.47
N ASP A 80 22.33 8.96 16.48
CA ASP A 80 22.99 7.66 16.39
C ASP A 80 21.95 6.55 16.27
N ALA A 81 22.17 5.60 15.36
CA ALA A 81 21.35 4.41 15.21
C ALA A 81 22.24 3.18 14.97
N TYR A 82 21.64 1.99 15.04
CA TYR A 82 22.32 0.75 14.67
C TYR A 82 21.50 -0.04 13.68
N PHE A 83 22.11 -0.41 12.56
CA PHE A 83 21.62 -1.53 11.77
C PHE A 83 22.03 -2.82 12.46
N LYS A 84 21.05 -3.66 12.82
CA LYS A 84 21.27 -4.94 13.50
C LYS A 84 20.73 -6.08 12.67
N TRP A 85 21.56 -7.10 12.48
CA TRP A 85 21.20 -8.40 11.94
C TRP A 85 20.98 -9.40 13.08
N TYR A 86 19.81 -10.04 13.10
CA TYR A 86 19.44 -11.05 14.08
C TYR A 86 19.48 -12.47 13.49
N GLY A 87 20.64 -12.91 13.00
CA GLY A 87 20.83 -14.21 12.35
C GLY A 87 20.80 -15.43 13.28
N LYS A 88 20.90 -15.25 14.60
CA LYS A 88 20.73 -16.34 15.58
C LYS A 88 19.28 -16.78 15.76
N SER A 89 18.35 -15.84 15.73
CA SER A 89 16.98 -16.06 16.19
C SER A 89 15.92 -15.95 15.09
N LYS A 90 16.06 -14.99 14.17
CA LYS A 90 14.93 -14.53 13.33
C LYS A 90 15.29 -14.23 11.88
N SER A 91 16.59 -14.23 11.53
CA SER A 91 17.08 -13.88 10.19
C SER A 91 16.44 -12.59 9.68
N GLU A 92 16.44 -11.53 10.50
CA GLU A 92 15.85 -10.23 10.19
C GLU A 92 16.84 -9.09 10.45
N TYR A 93 16.68 -7.99 9.74
CA TYR A 93 17.39 -6.76 10.03
C TYR A 93 16.47 -5.75 10.73
N ARG A 94 17.09 -4.88 11.54
CA ARG A 94 16.40 -3.75 12.16
C ARG A 94 17.28 -2.52 12.22
N LEU A 95 16.67 -1.36 12.04
CA LEU A 95 17.25 -0.07 12.41
C LEU A 95 16.81 0.28 13.84
N THR A 96 17.74 0.22 14.78
CA THR A 96 17.50 0.36 16.23
C THR A 96 18.10 1.65 16.79
N ARG A 97 17.71 2.00 18.03
CA ARG A 97 18.02 3.29 18.69
C ARG A 97 17.40 4.54 18.04
N VAL A 98 16.38 4.35 17.22
CA VAL A 98 15.63 5.45 16.59
C VAL A 98 14.45 5.95 17.43
N ARG A 99 14.12 5.26 18.53
CA ARG A 99 12.94 5.58 19.35
C ARG A 99 12.96 6.99 19.93
N SER A 100 14.12 7.52 20.32
CA SER A 100 14.23 8.88 20.85
C SER A 100 13.74 9.95 19.89
N TYR A 101 13.85 9.73 18.58
CA TYR A 101 13.31 10.62 17.55
C TYR A 101 11.77 10.61 17.58
N PHE A 102 11.15 9.43 17.71
CA PHE A 102 9.69 9.28 17.69
C PHE A 102 9.00 9.58 19.03
N ALA A 103 9.75 9.55 20.16
CA ALA A 103 9.22 9.59 21.52
C ALA A 103 8.33 10.82 21.83
N GLN A 104 8.52 11.93 21.12
CA GLN A 104 7.74 13.15 21.36
C GLN A 104 6.33 13.09 20.72
N TYR A 105 6.13 12.24 19.71
CA TYR A 105 4.88 12.18 18.91
C TYR A 105 4.53 10.75 18.45
N GLU A 106 4.72 9.73 19.30
CA GLU A 106 4.71 8.33 18.89
C GLU A 106 3.42 7.92 18.12
N GLU A 107 2.22 8.34 18.54
CA GLU A 107 0.98 7.96 17.83
C GLU A 107 0.80 8.65 16.47
N ARG A 108 1.39 9.83 16.28
CA ARG A 108 1.28 10.65 15.06
C ARG A 108 1.97 9.97 13.87
N TYR A 109 3.14 9.38 14.13
CA TYR A 109 3.95 8.70 13.11
C TYR A 109 3.46 7.31 12.72
N VAL A 110 2.48 6.73 13.42
CA VAL A 110 1.90 5.43 13.00
C VAL A 110 1.23 5.60 11.63
N GLY A 111 1.62 4.77 10.67
CA GLY A 111 1.17 4.85 9.29
C GLY A 111 1.80 5.99 8.48
N ALA A 112 2.79 6.72 9.02
CA ALA A 112 3.60 7.65 8.23
C ALA A 112 4.56 6.86 7.33
N LEU A 113 4.95 7.45 6.19
CA LEU A 113 5.91 6.86 5.27
C LEU A 113 7.34 7.23 5.71
N PHE A 114 8.06 6.24 6.23
CA PHE A 114 9.48 6.34 6.49
C PHE A 114 10.26 6.07 5.20
N VAL A 115 11.16 7.00 4.86
CA VAL A 115 12.07 6.94 3.71
C VAL A 115 13.49 6.95 4.23
N LEU A 116 14.25 5.92 3.90
CA LEU A 116 15.66 5.78 4.26
C LEU A 116 16.50 5.74 2.99
N MET A 117 17.42 6.69 2.87
CA MET A 117 18.27 6.88 1.70
C MET A 117 19.73 6.70 2.10
N SER A 118 20.45 5.93 1.30
CA SER A 118 21.85 5.60 1.51
C SER A 118 22.59 5.62 0.18
N ASP A 119 23.81 6.14 0.19
CA ASP A 119 24.73 6.06 -0.95
C ASP A 119 25.58 4.79 -0.92
N GLY A 120 25.18 3.81 -0.09
CA GLY A 120 25.85 2.53 0.08
C GLY A 120 27.05 2.57 1.05
N PRO A 121 27.84 1.49 1.10
CA PRO A 121 29.10 1.43 1.83
C PRO A 121 30.09 2.49 1.33
N THR A 122 30.38 3.52 2.13
CA THR A 122 31.55 4.38 1.89
C THR A 122 32.68 3.97 2.83
N ALA A 123 33.88 3.80 2.26
CA ALA A 123 35.04 3.24 2.97
C ALA A 123 35.60 4.14 4.08
N ASP A 124 35.31 5.45 4.04
CA ASP A 124 36.08 6.46 4.80
C ASP A 124 35.27 7.28 5.83
N MET A 125 33.98 7.00 6.04
CA MET A 125 33.18 7.76 7.01
C MET A 125 32.17 6.88 7.73
N ARG A 126 31.90 7.19 9.01
CA ARG A 126 30.74 6.67 9.73
C ARG A 126 29.51 6.82 8.81
N ARG A 127 28.89 5.70 8.44
CA ARG A 127 27.83 5.67 7.41
C ARG A 127 26.73 6.64 7.82
N THR A 128 26.58 7.71 7.05
CA THR A 128 25.50 8.68 7.24
C THR A 128 24.41 8.30 6.25
N CYS A 129 23.22 7.99 6.78
CA CYS A 129 22.03 7.75 5.97
C CYS A 129 21.08 8.94 6.17
N ARG A 130 20.40 9.34 5.10
CA ARG A 130 19.33 10.32 5.18
C ARG A 130 18.03 9.59 5.52
N ALA A 131 17.30 10.08 6.51
CA ALA A 131 16.02 9.53 6.94
C ALA A 131 14.96 10.64 6.88
N ARG A 132 13.76 10.33 6.40
CA ARG A 132 12.64 11.27 6.33
C ARG A 132 11.36 10.55 6.74
N VAL A 133 10.46 11.26 7.40
CA VAL A 133 9.17 10.72 7.85
C VAL A 133 8.05 11.59 7.28
N VAL A 134 7.41 11.10 6.23
CA VAL A 134 6.33 11.81 5.53
C VAL A 134 5.01 11.44 6.19
N GLU A 135 4.36 12.43 6.79
CA GLU A 135 3.14 12.25 7.56
C GLU A 135 1.89 12.62 6.77
N ASP A 136 1.99 13.71 6.02
CA ASP A 136 0.92 14.24 5.20
C ASP A 136 0.58 13.27 4.06
N GLU A 137 -0.72 13.11 3.82
CA GLU A 137 -1.20 12.10 2.89
C GLU A 137 -1.09 12.55 1.42
N ASP A 138 -1.10 13.85 1.12
CA ASP A 138 -0.81 14.40 -0.22
C ASP A 138 0.67 14.15 -0.56
N ASP A 139 1.56 14.39 0.40
CA ASP A 139 2.99 14.15 0.24
C ASP A 139 3.34 12.65 0.13
N ILE A 140 2.72 11.79 0.95
CA ILE A 140 2.86 10.33 0.83
C ILE A 140 2.46 9.88 -0.59
N ILE A 141 1.30 10.35 -1.07
CA ILE A 141 0.83 10.02 -2.42
C ILE A 141 1.79 10.57 -3.48
N ALA A 142 2.32 11.79 -3.31
CA ALA A 142 3.29 12.37 -4.23
C ALA A 142 4.56 11.51 -4.34
N VAL A 143 5.11 11.04 -3.21
CA VAL A 143 6.28 10.14 -3.16
C VAL A 143 5.99 8.80 -3.83
N LEU A 144 4.88 8.14 -3.49
CA LEU A 144 4.52 6.84 -4.08
C LEU A 144 4.31 6.96 -5.60
N ASN A 145 3.64 8.03 -6.05
CA ASN A 145 3.42 8.30 -7.47
C ASN A 145 4.72 8.61 -8.21
N PHE A 146 5.62 9.40 -7.59
CA PHE A 146 6.94 9.68 -8.15
C PHE A 146 7.71 8.38 -8.40
N LEU A 147 7.66 7.46 -7.45
CA LEU A 147 8.32 6.15 -7.54
C LEU A 147 7.59 5.15 -8.44
N GLY A 148 6.32 5.39 -8.76
CA GLY A 148 5.47 4.50 -9.53
C GLY A 148 5.07 3.24 -8.76
N ILE A 149 4.95 3.36 -7.44
CA ILE A 149 4.62 2.26 -6.53
C ILE A 149 3.31 2.53 -5.76
N THR A 150 2.73 1.50 -5.16
CA THR A 150 1.56 1.56 -4.27
C THR A 150 1.96 1.18 -2.84
N PRO A 151 1.09 1.38 -1.83
CA PRO A 151 1.41 0.97 -0.45
C PRO A 151 1.78 -0.51 -0.30
N ASN A 152 1.19 -1.39 -1.11
CA ASN A 152 1.51 -2.83 -1.15
C ASN A 152 2.96 -3.12 -1.61
N GLU A 153 3.57 -2.17 -2.31
CA GLU A 153 4.91 -2.27 -2.88
C GLU A 153 5.99 -1.68 -1.95
N THR A 154 5.62 -1.23 -0.75
CA THR A 154 6.57 -0.77 0.30
C THR A 154 7.14 -1.93 1.13
N ASN A 155 7.94 -1.61 2.16
CA ASN A 155 8.72 -2.55 2.98
C ASN A 155 9.70 -3.38 2.15
N ARG A 156 10.35 -2.75 1.19
CA ARG A 156 11.40 -3.35 0.37
C ARG A 156 12.38 -2.27 -0.05
N LEU A 157 13.59 -2.68 -0.41
CA LEU A 157 14.51 -1.80 -1.11
C LEU A 157 13.89 -1.44 -2.46
N LEU A 158 13.96 -0.16 -2.83
CA LEU A 158 13.42 0.33 -4.09
C LEU A 158 14.30 -0.17 -5.24
N ARG A 159 13.90 -1.31 -5.80
CA ARG A 159 14.45 -1.87 -7.03
C ARG A 159 13.34 -2.49 -7.84
N PHE A 160 13.57 -2.55 -9.15
CA PHE A 160 12.71 -3.37 -9.99
C PHE A 160 13.23 -4.81 -9.93
N ASP A 161 12.53 -5.63 -9.16
CA ASP A 161 12.66 -7.08 -9.19
C ASP A 161 11.43 -7.64 -9.90
N LEU A 162 11.60 -8.12 -11.13
CA LEU A 162 10.55 -8.87 -11.80
C LEU A 162 10.41 -10.22 -11.10
N ASP A 163 9.18 -10.59 -10.73
CA ASP A 163 8.91 -11.99 -10.42
C ASP A 163 9.12 -12.81 -11.69
N GLU A 164 10.22 -13.55 -11.77
CA GLU A 164 10.63 -14.30 -12.96
C GLU A 164 9.56 -15.31 -13.41
N ARG A 165 8.67 -15.74 -12.51
CA ARG A 165 7.51 -16.59 -12.85
C ARG A 165 6.52 -15.88 -13.77
N LEU A 166 6.45 -14.54 -13.68
CA LEU A 166 5.57 -13.69 -14.47
C LEU A 166 6.20 -13.22 -15.79
N ARG A 167 7.50 -13.46 -16.03
CA ARG A 167 8.19 -13.00 -17.24
C ARG A 167 7.49 -13.42 -18.53
N PRO A 168 7.11 -14.71 -18.72
CA PRO A 168 6.44 -15.12 -19.96
C PRO A 168 5.14 -14.36 -20.20
N ASP A 169 4.36 -14.12 -19.14
CA ASP A 169 3.10 -13.37 -19.23
C ASP A 169 3.32 -11.89 -19.54
N CYS A 170 4.37 -11.29 -18.99
CA CYS A 170 4.77 -9.91 -19.27
C CYS A 170 5.20 -9.73 -20.72
N GLU A 171 6.02 -10.64 -21.24
CA GLU A 171 6.48 -10.63 -22.64
C GLU A 171 5.32 -10.84 -23.62
N ALA A 172 4.41 -11.78 -23.32
CA ALA A 172 3.19 -11.98 -24.09
C ALA A 172 2.33 -10.72 -24.11
N PHE A 173 2.10 -10.11 -22.95
CA PHE A 173 1.29 -8.89 -22.83
C PHE A 173 1.90 -7.69 -23.57
N LEU A 174 3.23 -7.52 -23.51
CA LEU A 174 3.94 -6.49 -24.27
C LEU A 174 3.72 -6.65 -25.78
N LYS A 175 3.75 -7.89 -26.29
CA LYS A 175 3.50 -8.20 -27.70
C LYS A 175 2.05 -7.95 -28.10
N GLU A 176 1.09 -8.41 -27.29
CA GLU A 176 -0.35 -8.18 -27.49
C GLU A 176 -0.73 -6.69 -27.44
N SER A 177 0.05 -5.88 -26.74
CA SER A 177 -0.14 -4.43 -26.64
C SER A 177 0.39 -3.67 -27.85
N GLY A 178 0.95 -4.35 -28.86
CA GLY A 178 1.52 -3.67 -30.03
C GLY A 178 2.72 -2.79 -29.67
N ARG A 179 3.34 -3.02 -28.51
CA ARG A 179 4.34 -2.13 -27.90
C ARG A 179 3.83 -0.71 -27.64
N GLU A 180 2.54 -0.55 -27.39
CA GLU A 180 1.96 0.67 -26.82
C GLU A 180 1.70 0.46 -25.33
N PHE A 181 1.75 1.54 -24.55
CA PHE A 181 1.51 1.47 -23.10
C PHE A 181 0.00 1.33 -22.84
N PRO A 182 -0.49 0.20 -22.29
CA PRO A 182 -1.91 -0.02 -22.01
C PRO A 182 -2.45 0.91 -20.92
N ASP A 183 -3.74 1.24 -20.98
CA ASP A 183 -4.43 1.89 -19.86
C ASP A 183 -4.51 0.98 -18.62
N THR A 184 -4.72 1.59 -17.45
CA THR A 184 -4.76 0.89 -16.17
C THR A 184 -5.77 -0.27 -16.17
N ASP A 185 -6.95 -0.10 -16.76
CA ASP A 185 -8.00 -1.13 -16.76
C ASP A 185 -7.58 -2.37 -17.53
N ARG A 186 -6.86 -2.19 -18.65
CA ARG A 186 -6.32 -3.27 -19.44
C ARG A 186 -5.19 -4.00 -18.71
N ILE A 187 -4.33 -3.30 -17.96
CA ILE A 187 -3.30 -3.91 -17.10
C ILE A 187 -3.97 -4.70 -15.96
N SER A 188 -4.92 -4.11 -15.25
CA SER A 188 -5.65 -4.79 -14.16
C SER A 188 -6.35 -6.05 -14.67
N LYS A 189 -7.00 -6.01 -15.84
CA LYS A 189 -7.61 -7.20 -16.47
C LYS A 189 -6.59 -8.28 -16.79
N ARG A 190 -5.41 -7.93 -17.31
CA ARG A 190 -4.34 -8.90 -17.56
C ARG A 190 -3.83 -9.51 -16.26
N ALA A 191 -3.64 -8.71 -15.21
CA ALA A 191 -3.26 -9.21 -13.89
C ALA A 191 -4.31 -10.18 -13.31
N GLN A 192 -5.61 -9.88 -13.48
CA GLN A 192 -6.71 -10.76 -13.06
C GLN A 192 -6.71 -12.10 -13.83
N GLN A 193 -6.39 -12.09 -15.13
CA GLN A 193 -6.25 -13.31 -15.93
C GLN A 193 -5.09 -14.18 -15.44
N ILE A 194 -3.92 -13.57 -15.21
CA ILE A 194 -2.74 -14.27 -14.71
C ILE A 194 -3.02 -14.84 -13.32
N HIS A 195 -3.60 -14.05 -12.41
CA HIS A 195 -3.99 -14.52 -11.09
C HIS A 195 -4.92 -15.75 -11.18
N ARG A 196 -5.93 -15.71 -12.06
CA ARG A 196 -6.82 -16.86 -12.29
C ARG A 196 -6.08 -18.07 -12.84
N GLN A 197 -5.09 -17.89 -13.71
CA GLN A 197 -4.28 -19.00 -14.22
C GLN A 197 -3.39 -19.61 -13.13
N LEU A 198 -2.80 -18.78 -12.27
CA LEU A 198 -1.90 -19.22 -11.19
C LEU A 198 -2.65 -19.85 -10.01
N TYR A 199 -3.84 -19.34 -9.67
CA TYR A 199 -4.53 -19.66 -8.41
C TYR A 199 -5.99 -20.12 -8.59
N GLY A 200 -6.52 -20.15 -9.81
CA GLY A 200 -7.89 -20.56 -10.09
C GLY A 200 -8.11 -22.06 -10.18
N ASN A 201 -7.05 -22.88 -10.10
CA ASN A 201 -7.16 -24.33 -10.07
C ASN A 201 -7.11 -24.86 -8.63
N THR A 202 -8.04 -25.75 -8.32
CA THR A 202 -8.14 -26.45 -7.03
C THR A 202 -7.17 -27.63 -6.97
N GLU A 203 -5.86 -27.39 -6.98
CA GLU A 203 -4.93 -28.48 -6.67
C GLU A 203 -5.04 -28.82 -5.17
N GLN A 204 -5.37 -30.09 -4.88
CA GLN A 204 -5.47 -30.68 -3.52
C GLN A 204 -6.69 -30.25 -2.68
N GLY A 205 -7.77 -29.76 -3.29
CA GLY A 205 -9.04 -29.52 -2.60
C GLY A 205 -9.11 -28.21 -1.78
N ILE A 206 -8.05 -27.40 -1.79
CA ILE A 206 -8.03 -26.05 -1.20
C ILE A 206 -7.83 -25.04 -2.33
N SER A 207 -8.91 -24.37 -2.73
CA SER A 207 -8.85 -23.28 -3.72
C SER A 207 -8.14 -22.07 -3.12
N LYS A 208 -7.22 -21.47 -3.88
CA LYS A 208 -6.64 -20.14 -3.63
C LYS A 208 -7.30 -19.09 -4.52
N GLY A 209 -8.47 -19.41 -5.04
CA GLY A 209 -9.25 -18.54 -5.89
C GLY A 209 -9.65 -17.27 -5.17
N VAL A 210 -10.09 -16.33 -6.00
CA VAL A 210 -10.43 -14.96 -5.61
C VAL A 210 -11.57 -14.93 -4.59
N VAL A 211 -12.47 -15.91 -4.63
CA VAL A 211 -13.65 -15.97 -3.77
C VAL A 211 -13.32 -16.63 -2.44
N GLU A 212 -12.43 -17.61 -2.45
CA GLU A 212 -12.05 -18.40 -1.29
C GLU A 212 -11.01 -17.70 -0.41
N GLN A 213 -10.12 -16.89 -1.01
CA GLN A 213 -9.11 -16.12 -0.28
C GLN A 213 -9.04 -14.66 -0.76
N PRO A 214 -10.12 -13.87 -0.61
CA PRO A 214 -10.18 -12.50 -1.13
C PRO A 214 -9.11 -11.58 -0.53
N ASP A 215 -8.82 -11.73 0.77
CA ASP A 215 -7.75 -10.99 1.47
C ASP A 215 -6.36 -11.24 0.89
N ARG A 216 -6.09 -12.46 0.43
CA ARG A 216 -4.84 -12.79 -0.26
C ARG A 216 -4.87 -12.31 -1.70
N ALA A 217 -5.98 -12.57 -2.39
CA ALA A 217 -6.15 -12.28 -3.80
C ALA A 217 -5.94 -10.79 -4.10
N ILE A 218 -6.42 -9.88 -3.24
CA ILE A 218 -6.20 -8.44 -3.44
C ILE A 218 -4.70 -8.08 -3.41
N LEU A 219 -3.91 -8.69 -2.52
CA LEU A 219 -2.47 -8.44 -2.44
C LEU A 219 -1.71 -9.05 -3.63
N ASP A 220 -2.08 -10.28 -4.01
CA ASP A 220 -1.48 -10.99 -5.16
C ASP A 220 -1.80 -10.25 -6.47
N LEU A 221 -3.03 -9.79 -6.68
CA LEU A 221 -3.45 -9.00 -7.84
C LEU A 221 -2.65 -7.70 -7.97
N MET A 222 -2.54 -6.93 -6.89
CA MET A 222 -1.74 -5.69 -6.88
C MET A 222 -0.26 -5.96 -7.22
N SER A 223 0.30 -7.06 -6.70
CA SER A 223 1.69 -7.45 -6.97
C SER A 223 1.93 -7.89 -8.42
N ILE A 224 0.99 -8.66 -8.99
CA ILE A 224 1.05 -9.07 -10.40
C ILE A 224 0.92 -7.85 -11.31
N GLU A 225 -0.03 -6.94 -11.02
CA GLU A 225 -0.22 -5.71 -11.80
C GLU A 225 1.03 -4.82 -11.76
N TYR A 226 1.65 -4.66 -10.58
CA TYR A 226 2.90 -3.94 -10.44
C TYR A 226 4.00 -4.51 -11.35
N SER A 227 4.15 -5.83 -11.36
CA SER A 227 5.15 -6.52 -12.17
C SER A 227 4.92 -6.27 -13.67
N LEU A 228 3.67 -6.39 -14.13
CA LEU A 228 3.29 -6.07 -15.52
C LEU A 228 3.59 -4.61 -15.86
N PHE A 229 3.11 -3.67 -15.04
CA PHE A 229 3.28 -2.24 -15.25
C PHE A 229 4.75 -1.86 -15.37
N ARG A 230 5.58 -2.33 -14.42
CA ARG A 230 7.00 -2.00 -14.39
C ARG A 230 7.80 -2.69 -15.49
N PHE A 231 7.43 -3.90 -15.89
CA PHE A 231 8.01 -4.56 -17.05
C PHE A 231 7.77 -3.72 -18.32
N MET A 232 6.51 -3.33 -18.57
CA MET A 232 6.18 -2.49 -19.72
C MET A 232 6.85 -1.13 -19.66
N GLU A 233 6.86 -0.48 -18.49
CA GLU A 233 7.56 0.78 -18.28
C GLU A 233 9.04 0.69 -18.68
N ARG A 234 9.74 -0.36 -18.25
CA ARG A 234 11.15 -0.56 -18.62
C ARG A 234 11.33 -0.84 -20.10
N GLU A 235 10.55 -1.76 -20.68
CA GLU A 235 10.75 -2.18 -22.07
C GLU A 235 10.35 -1.10 -23.09
N LEU A 236 9.23 -0.40 -22.84
CA LEU A 236 8.73 0.63 -23.75
C LEU A 236 9.56 1.91 -23.69
N TYR A 237 9.93 2.35 -22.48
CA TYR A 237 10.72 3.58 -22.34
C TYR A 237 12.21 3.34 -22.61
N ARG A 238 12.74 2.11 -22.53
CA ARG A 238 14.13 1.83 -22.94
C ARG A 238 14.40 2.30 -24.37
N THR A 239 13.52 1.95 -25.32
CA THR A 239 13.67 2.37 -26.73
C THR A 239 13.60 3.89 -26.92
N LEU A 240 12.89 4.59 -26.02
CA LEU A 240 12.78 6.05 -26.04
C LEU A 240 14.00 6.73 -25.42
N LEU A 241 14.59 6.14 -24.37
CA LEU A 241 15.79 6.64 -23.71
C LEU A 241 17.07 6.38 -24.52
N GLU A 242 17.07 5.39 -25.41
CA GLU A 242 18.19 5.11 -26.33
C GLU A 242 18.34 6.14 -27.45
N LYS A 243 17.34 7.02 -27.65
CA LYS A 243 17.34 8.04 -28.69
C LYS A 243 17.43 9.43 -28.07
N PRO A 244 18.22 10.36 -28.63
CA PRO A 244 18.27 11.72 -28.12
C PRO A 244 16.91 12.41 -28.31
N PHE A 245 16.50 13.16 -27.30
CA PHE A 245 15.35 14.06 -27.42
C PHE A 245 15.70 15.22 -28.35
N ARG A 246 14.73 15.63 -29.18
CA ARG A 246 14.91 16.73 -30.13
C ARG A 246 15.17 18.07 -29.43
N ASP A 247 14.43 18.31 -28.34
CA ASP A 247 14.44 19.54 -27.55
C ASP A 247 13.95 19.25 -26.14
N VAL A 248 14.03 20.26 -25.27
CA VAL A 248 13.65 20.16 -23.85
C VAL A 248 12.15 19.92 -23.72
N GLU A 249 11.33 20.52 -24.58
CA GLU A 249 9.87 20.41 -24.55
C GLU A 249 9.40 18.97 -24.81
N ASN A 250 10.04 18.27 -25.76
CA ASN A 250 9.76 16.85 -26.02
C ASN A 250 10.12 15.96 -24.83
N PHE A 251 11.24 16.24 -24.16
CA PHE A 251 11.63 15.53 -22.93
C PHE A 251 10.62 15.76 -21.80
N LEU A 252 10.27 17.03 -21.54
CA LEU A 252 9.33 17.39 -20.47
C LEU A 252 7.93 16.79 -20.70
N ARG A 253 7.45 16.78 -21.96
CA ARG A 253 6.19 16.14 -22.31
C ARG A 253 6.21 14.64 -21.99
N MET A 254 7.29 13.94 -22.33
CA MET A 254 7.44 12.53 -22.00
C MET A 254 7.51 12.29 -20.49
N ALA A 255 8.29 13.08 -19.76
CA ALA A 255 8.38 12.97 -18.30
C ALA A 255 7.01 13.18 -17.62
N LEU A 256 6.23 14.16 -18.09
CA LEU A 256 4.88 14.41 -17.60
C LEU A 256 3.92 13.24 -17.90
N GLU A 257 4.03 12.65 -19.10
CA GLU A 257 3.26 11.48 -19.49
C GLU A 257 3.54 10.27 -18.59
N ILE A 258 4.81 10.01 -18.27
CA ILE A 258 5.24 8.96 -17.33
C ILE A 258 4.66 9.23 -15.93
N ASN A 259 4.82 10.45 -15.42
CA ASN A 259 4.32 10.83 -14.09
C ASN A 259 2.81 10.71 -14.00
N ASN A 260 2.06 11.16 -15.02
CA ASN A 260 0.61 11.05 -15.03
C ASN A 260 0.13 9.60 -15.09
N ARG A 261 0.84 8.72 -15.81
CA ARG A 261 0.55 7.28 -15.81
C ARG A 261 0.72 6.65 -14.43
N ARG A 262 1.84 6.94 -13.75
CA ARG A 262 2.10 6.45 -12.39
C ARG A 262 1.02 6.93 -11.41
N LYS A 263 0.63 8.21 -11.48
CA LYS A 263 -0.46 8.80 -10.68
C LYS A 263 -1.82 8.13 -10.94
N SER A 264 -2.17 7.92 -12.20
CA SER A 264 -3.45 7.31 -12.60
C SER A 264 -3.58 5.85 -12.13
N ARG A 265 -2.47 5.10 -12.15
CA ARG A 265 -2.44 3.68 -11.76
C ARG A 265 -2.89 3.47 -10.31
N ALA A 266 -2.29 4.18 -9.36
CA ALA A 266 -2.36 3.82 -7.94
C ALA A 266 -3.80 3.72 -7.40
N GLY A 267 -4.65 4.71 -7.68
CA GLY A 267 -6.06 4.69 -7.24
C GLY A 267 -6.94 3.72 -8.04
N ARG A 268 -6.87 3.81 -9.38
CA ARG A 268 -7.71 3.02 -10.29
C ARG A 268 -7.46 1.51 -10.17
N SER A 269 -6.21 1.10 -9.93
CA SER A 269 -5.83 -0.30 -9.74
C SER A 269 -6.58 -0.95 -8.57
N LEU A 270 -6.63 -0.27 -7.42
CA LEU A 270 -7.30 -0.77 -6.23
C LEU A 270 -8.81 -0.96 -6.47
N GLU A 271 -9.47 0.04 -7.04
CA GLU A 271 -10.90 -0.03 -7.41
C GLU A 271 -11.17 -1.20 -8.38
N ASN A 272 -10.34 -1.34 -9.42
CA ASN A 272 -10.49 -2.41 -10.42
C ASN A 272 -10.38 -3.80 -9.81
N HIS A 273 -9.42 -4.01 -8.91
CA HIS A 273 -9.22 -5.30 -8.27
C HIS A 273 -10.29 -5.60 -7.22
N LEU A 274 -10.72 -4.62 -6.43
CA LEU A 274 -11.86 -4.79 -5.52
C LEU A 274 -13.14 -5.13 -6.29
N ALA A 275 -13.45 -4.40 -7.37
CA ALA A 275 -14.61 -4.68 -8.21
C ALA A 275 -14.60 -6.12 -8.74
N TYR A 276 -13.45 -6.58 -9.23
CA TYR A 276 -13.27 -7.95 -9.69
C TYR A 276 -13.52 -8.98 -8.60
N ILE A 277 -13.01 -8.77 -7.38
CA ILE A 277 -13.21 -9.66 -6.24
C ILE A 277 -14.68 -9.69 -5.83
N LEU A 278 -15.29 -8.52 -5.63
CA LEU A 278 -16.69 -8.37 -5.21
C LEU A 278 -17.64 -9.01 -6.23
N GLN A 279 -17.40 -8.78 -7.52
CA GLN A 279 -18.18 -9.37 -8.60
C GLN A 279 -18.01 -10.90 -8.64
N SER A 280 -16.78 -11.39 -8.45
CA SER A 280 -16.50 -12.84 -8.40
C SER A 280 -17.17 -13.51 -7.20
N ALA A 281 -17.31 -12.80 -6.08
CA ALA A 281 -18.06 -13.24 -4.90
C ALA A 281 -19.60 -13.17 -5.09
N GLY A 282 -20.07 -12.68 -6.24
CA GLY A 282 -21.49 -12.57 -6.55
C GLY A 282 -22.18 -11.41 -5.85
N LEU A 283 -21.47 -10.32 -5.51
CA LEU A 283 -22.11 -9.09 -5.04
C LEU A 283 -22.59 -8.25 -6.23
N GLU A 284 -23.80 -7.69 -6.08
CA GLU A 284 -24.31 -6.64 -6.97
C GLU A 284 -23.95 -5.28 -6.39
N PHE A 285 -23.43 -4.40 -7.23
CA PHE A 285 -23.05 -3.05 -6.83
C PHE A 285 -23.01 -2.11 -8.03
N SER A 286 -22.95 -0.81 -7.73
CA SER A 286 -22.64 0.23 -8.71
C SER A 286 -21.29 0.87 -8.36
N ASN A 287 -20.42 1.02 -9.37
CA ASN A 287 -19.14 1.74 -9.25
C ASN A 287 -19.27 3.17 -9.77
N THR A 288 -18.63 4.14 -9.11
CA THR A 288 -18.48 5.52 -9.59
C THR A 288 -19.80 6.21 -9.98
N ALA A 289 -20.87 5.87 -9.27
CA ALA A 289 -22.21 6.35 -9.58
C ALA A 289 -22.54 7.61 -8.77
N THR A 290 -23.23 8.55 -9.42
CA THR A 290 -23.54 9.86 -8.86
C THR A 290 -24.62 9.76 -7.76
N THR A 291 -24.27 10.01 -6.50
CA THR A 291 -25.20 10.20 -5.38
C THR A 291 -25.60 11.68 -5.23
N GLU A 292 -26.16 12.07 -4.08
CA GLU A 292 -26.48 13.46 -3.76
C GLU A 292 -25.23 14.38 -3.97
N ASP A 293 -25.46 15.61 -4.45
CA ASP A 293 -24.42 16.62 -4.71
C ASP A 293 -23.28 16.21 -5.68
N ARG A 294 -23.53 15.26 -6.59
CA ARG A 294 -22.55 14.72 -7.55
C ARG A 294 -21.40 13.92 -6.93
N LYS A 295 -21.56 13.46 -5.69
CA LYS A 295 -20.57 12.59 -5.05
C LYS A 295 -20.63 11.19 -5.66
N LYS A 296 -19.53 10.45 -5.57
CA LYS A 296 -19.39 9.16 -6.22
C LYS A 296 -18.78 8.18 -5.23
N PRO A 297 -19.59 7.51 -4.40
CA PRO A 297 -19.07 6.40 -3.61
C PRO A 297 -18.43 5.39 -4.54
N ASP A 298 -17.31 4.84 -4.12
CA ASP A 298 -16.55 3.87 -4.93
C ASP A 298 -17.39 2.63 -5.21
N PHE A 299 -18.08 2.13 -4.16
CA PHE A 299 -19.01 1.00 -4.26
C PHE A 299 -20.28 1.22 -3.45
N LEU A 300 -21.42 0.97 -4.08
CA LEU A 300 -22.74 1.03 -3.44
C LEU A 300 -23.52 -0.26 -3.70
N PHE A 301 -24.02 -0.89 -2.63
CA PHE A 301 -24.70 -2.19 -2.69
C PHE A 301 -26.16 -2.08 -2.24
N PRO A 302 -27.11 -2.76 -2.92
CA PRO A 302 -26.91 -3.58 -4.11
C PRO A 302 -26.75 -2.75 -5.39
N GLY A 303 -26.88 -1.43 -5.31
CA GLY A 303 -26.69 -0.52 -6.44
C GLY A 303 -27.50 0.77 -6.30
N MET A 304 -27.36 1.64 -7.30
CA MET A 304 -27.99 2.97 -7.30
C MET A 304 -29.51 2.95 -7.32
N GLU A 305 -30.11 2.00 -8.04
CA GLU A 305 -31.58 1.92 -8.13
C GLU A 305 -32.20 1.68 -6.75
N ALA A 306 -31.57 0.81 -5.95
CA ALA A 306 -31.97 0.61 -4.57
C ALA A 306 -31.70 1.85 -3.70
N TYR A 307 -30.55 2.49 -3.88
CA TYR A 307 -30.18 3.70 -3.14
C TYR A 307 -31.06 4.91 -3.44
N HIS A 308 -31.59 5.06 -4.65
CA HIS A 308 -32.51 6.17 -4.96
C HIS A 308 -33.98 5.83 -4.68
N ASN A 309 -34.32 4.56 -4.48
CA ASN A 309 -35.67 4.15 -4.13
C ASN A 309 -35.98 4.42 -2.64
N PRO A 310 -36.84 5.40 -2.29
CA PRO A 310 -37.15 5.71 -0.89
C PRO A 310 -37.87 4.57 -0.17
N LYS A 311 -38.46 3.61 -0.90
CA LYS A 311 -39.11 2.42 -0.35
C LYS A 311 -38.13 1.29 -0.06
N PHE A 312 -36.90 1.36 -0.57
CA PHE A 312 -35.88 0.37 -0.27
C PHE A 312 -35.35 0.59 1.16
N PRO A 313 -35.26 -0.44 2.02
CA PRO A 313 -34.80 -0.29 3.40
C PRO A 313 -33.36 0.24 3.47
N ALA A 314 -33.15 1.32 4.23
CA ALA A 314 -31.82 1.93 4.35
C ALA A 314 -30.81 1.00 5.04
N GLU A 315 -31.29 0.11 5.90
CA GLU A 315 -30.49 -0.89 6.63
C GLU A 315 -29.90 -1.96 5.72
N ARG A 316 -30.37 -2.05 4.46
CA ARG A 316 -29.86 -2.95 3.44
C ARG A 316 -28.93 -2.26 2.43
N LEU A 317 -28.74 -0.95 2.56
CA LEU A 317 -27.79 -0.20 1.74
C LEU A 317 -26.41 -0.27 2.39
N ILE A 318 -25.40 -0.58 1.59
CA ILE A 318 -24.00 -0.60 2.03
C ILE A 318 -23.20 0.31 1.12
N MET A 319 -22.29 1.07 1.72
CA MET A 319 -21.30 1.87 1.01
C MET A 319 -19.91 1.41 1.45
N LEU A 320 -19.05 1.15 0.46
CA LEU A 320 -17.63 0.86 0.68
C LEU A 320 -16.81 1.88 -0.11
N GLY A 321 -16.04 2.68 0.61
CA GLY A 321 -14.96 3.50 0.01
C GLY A 321 -13.69 2.66 -0.17
N ALA A 322 -12.90 2.96 -1.19
CA ALA A 322 -11.63 2.32 -1.47
C ALA A 322 -10.51 3.37 -1.48
N LYS A 323 -9.55 3.23 -0.57
CA LYS A 323 -8.41 4.16 -0.49
C LYS A 323 -7.10 3.40 -0.30
N THR A 324 -6.12 3.67 -1.14
CA THR A 324 -4.79 3.05 -1.00
C THR A 324 -4.14 3.41 0.33
N THR A 325 -4.27 4.67 0.73
CA THR A 325 -3.92 5.23 2.05
C THR A 325 -5.14 5.91 2.69
N CYS A 326 -5.28 5.88 4.01
CA CYS A 326 -6.47 6.35 4.72
C CYS A 326 -6.25 7.55 5.66
N LYS A 327 -5.04 7.75 6.20
CA LYS A 327 -4.62 8.80 7.16
C LYS A 327 -5.74 9.79 7.56
N ASP A 328 -5.86 10.95 6.92
CA ASP A 328 -6.95 11.89 7.21
C ASP A 328 -8.04 11.86 6.13
N ARG A 329 -7.77 11.29 4.95
CA ARG A 329 -8.74 11.23 3.84
C ARG A 329 -9.90 10.27 4.04
N TRP A 330 -9.87 9.37 5.04
CA TRP A 330 -11.06 8.58 5.36
C TRP A 330 -12.27 9.45 5.70
N ARG A 331 -12.07 10.69 6.17
CA ARG A 331 -13.19 11.61 6.44
C ARG A 331 -13.97 11.98 5.18
N GLN A 332 -13.37 11.86 3.99
CA GLN A 332 -14.02 12.19 2.72
C GLN A 332 -15.25 11.30 2.46
N ILE A 333 -15.19 10.02 2.87
CA ILE A 333 -16.29 9.07 2.65
C ILE A 333 -17.52 9.36 3.51
N MET A 334 -17.39 10.18 4.54
CA MET A 334 -18.47 10.51 5.47
C MET A 334 -19.67 11.16 4.79
N SER A 335 -19.41 11.88 3.69
CA SER A 335 -20.41 12.70 3.03
C SER A 335 -20.93 12.08 1.72
N GLU A 336 -20.49 10.88 1.34
CA GLU A 336 -20.73 10.31 0.01
C GLU A 336 -22.08 9.59 -0.13
N ALA A 337 -22.70 9.15 0.96
CA ALA A 337 -23.96 8.40 0.95
C ALA A 337 -24.80 8.67 2.21
N ASP A 338 -25.65 9.69 2.17
CA ASP A 338 -26.44 10.16 3.33
C ASP A 338 -27.41 9.12 3.87
N ARG A 339 -27.98 8.28 3.00
CA ARG A 339 -28.90 7.20 3.43
C ARG A 339 -28.19 6.07 4.19
N VAL A 340 -26.87 5.97 4.07
CA VAL A 340 -26.06 4.89 4.67
C VAL A 340 -25.41 5.43 5.94
N LYS A 341 -25.93 5.06 7.11
CA LYS A 341 -25.38 5.52 8.40
C LYS A 341 -23.99 4.96 8.66
N GLN A 342 -23.88 3.63 8.72
CA GLN A 342 -22.62 2.90 8.91
C GLN A 342 -21.89 2.81 7.58
N LYS A 343 -20.68 3.39 7.49
CA LYS A 343 -19.86 3.33 6.28
C LYS A 343 -18.71 2.33 6.46
N TYR A 344 -18.21 1.83 5.34
CA TYR A 344 -17.07 0.92 5.29
C TYR A 344 -15.96 1.54 4.44
N ILE A 345 -14.70 1.29 4.81
CA ILE A 345 -13.56 1.76 4.03
C ILE A 345 -12.53 0.65 3.89
N PHE A 346 -12.27 0.23 2.65
CA PHE A 346 -11.18 -0.69 2.34
C PHE A 346 -9.86 0.08 2.18
N THR A 347 -8.79 -0.41 2.79
CA THR A 347 -7.46 0.17 2.60
C THR A 347 -6.30 -0.81 2.60
N LEU A 348 -5.24 -0.42 1.87
CA LEU A 348 -3.94 -1.07 1.84
C LEU A 348 -2.91 -0.35 2.76
N GLN A 349 -3.35 0.62 3.56
CA GLN A 349 -2.46 1.27 4.53
C GLN A 349 -1.96 0.26 5.58
N GLN A 350 -0.65 0.22 5.78
CA GLN A 350 -0.03 -0.59 6.81
C GLN A 350 0.25 0.29 8.03
N GLY A 351 -0.43 0.00 9.14
CA GLY A 351 -0.33 0.84 10.35
C GLY A 351 -1.39 1.94 10.37
N ILE A 352 -2.29 1.84 11.34
CA ILE A 352 -3.34 2.81 11.67
C ILE A 352 -3.26 2.98 13.19
N SER A 353 -3.23 4.22 13.68
CA SER A 353 -3.10 4.48 15.11
C SER A 353 -4.40 4.12 15.85
N GLY A 354 -4.29 3.82 17.15
CA GLY A 354 -5.47 3.58 18.00
C GLY A 354 -6.37 4.81 18.08
N ALA A 355 -5.78 6.01 18.16
CA ALA A 355 -6.51 7.28 18.07
C ALA A 355 -7.33 7.38 16.77
N GLN A 356 -6.72 7.14 15.61
CA GLN A 356 -7.41 7.19 14.31
C GLN A 356 -8.54 6.15 14.21
N LEU A 357 -8.32 4.92 14.70
CA LEU A 357 -9.37 3.88 14.74
C LEU A 357 -10.53 4.26 15.66
N ASN A 358 -10.26 4.92 16.79
CA ASN A 358 -11.29 5.42 17.70
C ASN A 358 -12.11 6.56 17.07
N GLU A 359 -11.46 7.44 16.31
CA GLU A 359 -12.15 8.49 15.55
C GLU A 359 -13.04 7.90 14.45
N MET A 360 -12.52 6.94 13.67
CA MET A 360 -13.32 6.21 12.68
C MET A 360 -14.56 5.58 13.31
N ARG A 361 -14.40 4.91 14.46
CA ARG A 361 -15.54 4.33 15.18
C ARG A 361 -16.55 5.37 15.64
N SER A 362 -16.07 6.48 16.19
CA SER A 362 -16.93 7.57 16.68
C SER A 362 -17.74 8.21 15.54
N ALA A 363 -17.27 8.06 14.31
CA ALA A 363 -17.91 8.51 13.08
C ALA A 363 -18.69 7.41 12.34
N ASP A 364 -18.97 6.26 12.95
CA ASP A 364 -19.66 5.12 12.30
C ASP A 364 -18.94 4.64 11.01
N VAL A 365 -17.60 4.62 11.01
CA VAL A 365 -16.75 4.09 9.94
C VAL A 365 -16.07 2.79 10.37
N GLN A 366 -16.30 1.73 9.61
CA GLN A 366 -15.70 0.41 9.80
C GLN A 366 -14.53 0.21 8.83
N PRO A 367 -13.27 0.17 9.31
CA PRO A 367 -12.13 -0.15 8.46
C PRO A 367 -12.14 -1.62 8.05
N VAL A 368 -11.85 -1.86 6.78
CA VAL A 368 -11.67 -3.17 6.14
C VAL A 368 -10.25 -3.24 5.59
N LEU A 369 -9.48 -4.25 6.00
CA LEU A 369 -8.10 -4.44 5.56
C LEU A 369 -7.89 -5.90 5.15
N PRO A 370 -6.89 -6.20 4.30
CA PRO A 370 -6.42 -7.56 4.14
C PRO A 370 -6.00 -8.15 5.50
N GLU A 371 -6.39 -9.38 5.79
CA GLU A 371 -6.04 -10.07 7.04
C GLU A 371 -4.53 -9.99 7.37
N ALA A 372 -3.67 -10.16 6.35
CA ALA A 372 -2.22 -10.09 6.50
C ALA A 372 -1.71 -8.74 7.05
N TYR A 373 -2.50 -7.66 6.92
CA TYR A 373 -2.14 -6.32 7.37
C TYR A 373 -2.58 -6.04 8.81
N HIS A 374 -3.44 -6.86 9.41
CA HIS A 374 -3.84 -6.70 10.82
C HIS A 374 -2.64 -6.78 11.77
N ARG A 375 -1.57 -7.48 11.37
CA ARG A 375 -0.31 -7.56 12.14
C ARG A 375 0.38 -6.20 12.33
N PHE A 376 0.11 -5.23 11.45
CA PHE A 376 0.65 -3.87 11.54
C PHE A 376 -0.19 -2.97 12.46
N ILE A 377 -1.23 -3.49 13.09
CA ILE A 377 -2.09 -2.78 14.05
C ILE A 377 -1.82 -3.30 15.47
N LYS A 378 -1.99 -2.42 16.47
CA LYS A 378 -1.85 -2.77 17.90
C LYS A 378 -2.79 -3.93 18.26
N PRO A 379 -2.34 -4.96 18.99
CA PRO A 379 -3.15 -6.14 19.30
C PRO A 379 -4.54 -5.84 19.88
N GLU A 380 -4.63 -4.86 20.77
CA GLU A 380 -5.86 -4.41 21.44
C GLU A 380 -6.91 -3.80 20.48
N ASP A 381 -6.46 -3.24 19.36
CA ASP A 381 -7.31 -2.58 18.38
C ASP A 381 -7.77 -3.54 17.26
N ARG A 382 -7.09 -4.67 17.05
CA ARG A 382 -7.36 -5.63 15.96
C ARG A 382 -8.78 -6.20 15.98
N ARG A 383 -9.41 -6.31 17.15
CA ARG A 383 -10.78 -6.83 17.32
C ARG A 383 -11.84 -6.01 16.61
N HIS A 384 -11.49 -4.82 16.15
CA HIS A 384 -12.39 -3.87 15.49
C HIS A 384 -12.13 -3.73 13.99
N LEU A 385 -11.22 -4.53 13.43
CA LEU A 385 -10.92 -4.54 12.00
C LEU A 385 -11.73 -5.63 11.32
N TRP A 386 -12.19 -5.35 10.11
CA TRP A 386 -12.79 -6.37 9.25
C TRP A 386 -11.80 -6.83 8.20
N THR A 387 -11.83 -8.12 7.90
CA THR A 387 -11.17 -8.66 6.70
C THR A 387 -12.01 -8.39 5.46
N LEU A 388 -11.41 -8.48 4.27
CA LEU A 388 -12.17 -8.39 3.03
C LEU A 388 -13.19 -9.53 2.91
N ALA A 389 -12.80 -10.75 3.31
CA ALA A 389 -13.71 -11.89 3.40
C ALA A 389 -14.91 -11.61 4.31
N GLY A 390 -14.66 -11.08 5.52
CA GLY A 390 -15.71 -10.75 6.48
C GLY A 390 -16.67 -9.68 5.96
N PHE A 391 -16.15 -8.66 5.26
CA PHE A 391 -16.98 -7.67 4.59
C PHE A 391 -17.87 -8.29 3.50
N ILE A 392 -17.32 -9.16 2.65
CA ILE A 392 -18.06 -9.84 1.58
C ILE A 392 -19.20 -10.69 2.16
N GLU A 393 -18.91 -11.48 3.20
CA GLU A 393 -19.92 -12.29 3.88
C GLU A 393 -21.05 -11.44 4.47
N PHE A 394 -20.70 -10.34 5.13
CA PHE A 394 -21.65 -9.37 5.64
C PHE A 394 -22.53 -8.77 4.54
N ALA A 395 -21.93 -8.35 3.42
CA ALA A 395 -22.64 -7.72 2.32
C ALA A 395 -23.63 -8.69 1.65
N LEU A 396 -23.20 -9.94 1.41
CA LEU A 396 -24.06 -10.98 0.84
C LEU A 396 -25.30 -11.23 1.71
N ARG A 397 -25.10 -11.39 3.03
CA ARG A 397 -26.18 -11.60 3.99
C ARG A 397 -27.16 -10.43 4.02
N THR A 398 -26.64 -9.21 4.04
CA THR A 398 -27.43 -7.98 4.12
C THR A 398 -28.29 -7.76 2.87
N ASN A 399 -27.79 -8.14 1.69
CA ASN A 399 -28.54 -8.07 0.43
C ASN A 399 -29.40 -9.32 0.14
N GLY A 400 -29.52 -10.25 1.10
CA GLY A 400 -30.41 -11.41 0.99
C GLY A 400 -29.89 -12.55 0.11
N ARG A 401 -28.57 -12.60 -0.15
CA ARG A 401 -27.90 -13.73 -0.83
C ARG A 401 -27.35 -14.70 0.21
N ARG A 402 -27.53 -16.01 0.00
CA ARG A 402 -26.94 -17.04 0.89
C ARG A 402 -25.42 -16.98 0.80
N SER A 403 -24.75 -16.88 1.96
CA SER A 403 -23.28 -16.96 2.06
C SER A 403 -22.84 -18.43 2.08
N ASP A 404 -23.09 -19.18 1.01
CA ASP A 404 -22.66 -20.59 0.95
C ASP A 404 -21.12 -20.71 0.74
N LEU A 405 -20.43 -19.57 0.56
CA LEU A 405 -19.01 -19.45 0.18
C LEU A 405 -17.98 -19.68 1.30
N PHE A 406 -18.36 -19.63 2.59
CA PHE A 406 -17.40 -19.71 3.71
C PHE A 406 -17.67 -20.86 4.70
N THR A 407 -18.47 -21.84 4.29
CA THR A 407 -18.87 -22.97 5.15
C THR A 407 -17.84 -24.11 5.11
N THR A 408 -16.60 -23.84 5.48
CA THR A 408 -15.61 -24.89 5.83
C THR A 408 -14.43 -24.27 6.55
N VAL A 409 -14.45 -24.26 7.87
CA VAL A 409 -13.45 -24.79 8.82
C VAL A 409 -13.85 -24.28 10.20
N ALA A 410 -14.75 -25.02 10.84
CA ALA A 410 -14.98 -24.96 12.29
C ALA A 410 -15.32 -26.37 12.74
N GLU A 411 -14.28 -27.20 12.87
CA GLU A 411 -14.19 -28.30 13.84
C GLU A 411 -12.80 -28.25 14.49
#